data_AF-D6Z5L3-F1
#
_entry.id   AF-D6Z5L3-F1
#
_cell.length_a   1.000
_cell.length_b   1.000
_cell.length_c   1.000
_cell.angle_alpha   90.00
_cell.angle_beta   90.00
_cell.angle_gamma   90.00
#
_symmetry.space_group_name_H-M   'P 1'
#
loop_
_entity.id
_entity.type
_entity.pdbx_description
1 polymer ?
#
loop_
_entity_poly.entity_id
_entity_poly.type
_entity_poly.pdbx_seq_one_letter_code
_entity_poly.pdbx_strand_id
1 'polypeptide(L)' 'MIEVEVRGDVEHAIRILKKKLQLDGMKKELKRREFYEKPSAKRRRKTAESRRKLRKLMYKMERD' A
#
# COMPACT_ATOMS: atom_id res chain seq x y z
N MET A 1 7.29 -2.39 -12.61
CA MET A 1 8.44 -3.24 -12.26
C MET A 1 9.22 -2.48 -11.19
N ILE A 2 9.40 -3.03 -9.99
CA ILE A 2 10.09 -2.31 -8.90
C ILE A 2 11.58 -2.61 -9.04
N GLU A 3 12.36 -1.58 -9.33
CA GLU A 3 13.81 -1.67 -9.47
C GLU A 3 14.51 -0.78 -8.44
N VAL A 4 15.64 -1.26 -7.93
CA VAL A 4 16.52 -0.53 -7.03
C VAL A 4 17.94 -0.72 -7.53
N GLU A 5 18.57 0.38 -7.96
CA GLU A 5 19.99 0.44 -8.27
C GLU A 5 20.79 0.37 -6.98
N VAL A 6 21.78 -0.52 -6.92
CA VAL A 6 22.67 -0.67 -5.77
C VAL A 6 23.88 0.23 -5.98
N ARG A 7 24.08 1.23 -5.11
CA ARG A 7 25.30 2.05 -5.09
C ARG A 7 26.08 1.79 -3.81
N GLY A 8 27.11 0.96 -3.90
CA GLY A 8 27.96 0.58 -2.77
C GLY A 8 27.32 -0.48 -1.89
N ASP A 9 26.55 -0.07 -0.88
CA ASP A 9 26.03 -0.97 0.16
C ASP A 9 24.73 -1.68 -0.25
N VAL A 10 24.82 -3.00 -0.30
CA VAL A 10 23.72 -3.92 -0.64
C VAL A 10 22.63 -3.91 0.44
N GLU A 11 22.99 -3.78 1.71
CA GLU A 11 22.01 -3.81 2.81
C GLU A 11 21.10 -2.57 2.77
N HIS A 12 21.68 -1.43 2.44
CA HIS A 12 20.94 -0.20 2.19
C HIS A 12 19.94 -0.35 1.04
N ALA A 13 20.37 -0.94 -0.08
CA ALA A 13 19.51 -1.17 -1.23
C ALA A 13 18.33 -2.11 -0.91
N ILE A 14 18.57 -3.17 -0.12
CA ILE A 14 17.52 -4.09 0.35
C ILE A 14 16.48 -3.33 1.20
N ARG A 15 16.92 -2.43 2.06
CA ARG A 15 16.00 -1.62 2.89
C ARG A 15 15.16 -0.67 2.04
N ILE A 16 15.75 -0.03 1.03
CA ILE A 16 15.00 0.80 0.06
C ILE A 16 13.98 -0.06 -0.68
N LEU A 17 14.39 -1.23 -1.18
CA LEU A 17 13.51 -2.16 -1.90
C LEU A 17 12.32 -2.58 -1.04
N LYS A 18 12.56 -2.97 0.22
CA LYS A 18 11.51 -3.31 1.18
C LYS A 18 10.53 -2.14 1.38
N LYS A 19 11.03 -0.91 1.49
CA LYS A 19 10.20 0.29 1.64
C LYS A 19 9.37 0.58 0.38
N LYS A 20 9.96 0.46 -0.82
CA LYS A 20 9.26 0.59 -2.11
C LYS A 20 8.15 -0.47 -2.24
N LEU A 21 8.44 -1.73 -1.92
CA LEU A 21 7.47 -2.83 -1.93
C LEU A 21 6.30 -2.60 -0.96
N GLN A 22 6.58 -2.03 0.21
CA GLN A 22 5.53 -1.69 1.19
C GLN A 22 4.65 -0.54 0.71
N LEU A 23 5.23 0.49 0.08
CA LEU A 23 4.49 1.64 -0.46
C LEU A 23 3.59 1.25 -1.63
N ASP A 24 4.07 0.39 -2.51
CA ASP A 24 3.31 -0.10 -3.67
C ASP A 24 2.10 -0.95 -3.26
N GLY A 25 2.12 -1.49 -2.03
CA GLY A 25 0.98 -2.22 -1.47
C GLY A 25 0.78 -3.61 -2.08
N MET A 26 1.76 -4.12 -2.83
CA MET A 26 1.71 -5.43 -3.48
C MET A 26 1.32 -6.56 -2.53
N LYS A 27 1.85 -6.57 -1.30
CA LYS A 27 1.48 -7.59 -0.29
C LYS A 27 -0.02 -7.57 0.03
N LYS A 28 -0.63 -6.38 0.06
CA LYS A 28 -2.07 -6.22 0.31
C LYS A 28 -2.89 -6.64 -0.90
N GLU A 29 -2.38 -6.36 -2.10
CA GLU A 29 -2.96 -6.79 -3.39
C GLU A 29 -2.98 -8.32 -3.49
N LEU A 30 -1.86 -8.98 -3.22
CA LEU A 30 -1.71 -10.44 -3.24
C LEU A 30 -2.71 -11.10 -2.29
N LYS A 31 -2.76 -10.66 -1.03
CA LYS A 31 -3.71 -11.19 -0.05
C LYS A 31 -5.18 -11.03 -0.46
N ARG A 32 -5.52 -9.99 -1.22
CA ARG A 32 -6.89 -9.78 -1.73
C ARG A 32 -7.22 -10.69 -2.91
N ARG A 33 -6.21 -11.18 -3.63
CA ARG A 33 -6.36 -12.04 -4.81
C ARG A 33 -6.26 -13.53 -4.47
N GLU A 34 -5.87 -13.88 -3.25
CA GLU A 34 -5.82 -15.28 -2.77
C GLU A 34 -7.18 -15.98 -2.87
N PHE A 35 -8.28 -15.24 -2.65
CA PHE A 35 -9.64 -15.80 -2.67
C PHE A 35 -10.58 -14.92 -3.50
N TYR A 36 -11.62 -15.53 -4.06
CA TYR A 36 -12.65 -14.80 -4.79
C TYR A 36 -13.42 -13.86 -3.85
N GLU A 37 -13.42 -12.56 -4.17
CA GLU A 37 -14.23 -11.55 -3.51
C GLU A 37 -15.45 -11.21 -4.39
N LYS A 38 -16.66 -11.49 -3.88
CA LYS A 38 -17.91 -11.12 -4.56
C LYS A 38 -17.91 -9.62 -4.91
N PRO A 39 -18.38 -9.20 -6.09
CA PRO A 39 -18.34 -7.80 -6.52
C PRO A 39 -19.06 -6.83 -5.57
N SER A 40 -20.09 -7.27 -4.84
CA SER A 40 -20.73 -6.46 -3.79
C SER A 40 -19.82 -6.23 -2.57
N ALA A 41 -19.07 -7.25 -2.14
CA ALA A 41 -18.09 -7.13 -1.07
C ALA A 41 -16.94 -6.19 -1.48
N LYS A 42 -16.44 -6.33 -2.71
CA LYS A 42 -15.42 -5.44 -3.29
C LYS A 42 -15.86 -3.98 -3.30
N ARG A 43 -17.10 -3.70 -3.71
CA ARG A 43 -17.69 -2.35 -3.68
C ARG A 43 -17.75 -1.78 -2.26
N ARG A 44 -18.28 -2.54 -1.29
CA ARG A 44 -18.34 -2.11 0.12
C ARG A 44 -16.95 -1.80 0.69
N ARG A 45 -15.96 -2.65 0.43
CA ARG A 45 -14.58 -2.46 0.86
C ARG A 45 -13.97 -1.19 0.26
N LYS A 46 -14.14 -0.95 -1.05
CA LYS A 46 -13.62 0.25 -1.73
C LYS A 46 -14.16 1.52 -1.09
N THR A 47 -15.47 1.60 -0.84
CA THR A 47 -16.10 2.76 -0.19
C THR A 47 -15.59 2.96 1.23
N ALA A 48 -15.46 1.88 2.01
CA ALA A 48 -14.93 1.94 3.37
C ALA A 48 -13.46 2.40 3.41
N GLU A 49 -12.61 1.91 2.50
CA GLU A 49 -11.21 2.31 2.39
C GLU A 49 -11.07 3.79 1.98
N SER A 50 -11.88 4.27 1.02
CA SER A 50 -11.90 5.70 0.65
C SER A 50 -12.30 6.60 1.81
N ARG A 51 -13.37 6.24 2.55
CA ARG A 51 -13.79 6.99 3.74
C ARG A 51 -12.70 7.02 4.81
N ARG A 52 -12.03 5.89 5.05
CA ARG A 52 -10.90 5.81 6.00
C ARG A 52 -9.73 6.69 5.56
N LYS A 53 -9.39 6.70 4.27
CA LYS A 53 -8.33 7.55 3.71
C LYS A 53 -8.66 9.03 3.87
N LEU A 54 -9.90 9.42 3.58
CA LEU A 54 -10.37 10.79 3.75
C LEU A 54 -10.26 11.26 5.21
N ARG A 55 -10.77 10.47 6.17
CA ARG A 55 -10.65 10.79 7.60
C ARG A 55 -9.20 10.96 8.03
N LYS A 56 -8.30 10.10 7.54
CA LYS A 56 -6.87 10.19 7.86
C LYS A 56 -6.22 11.45 7.26
N LEU A 57 -6.68 11.91 6.10
CA LEU A 57 -6.21 13.14 5.48
C LEU A 57 -6.67 14.37 6.26
N MET A 58 -7.96 14.42 6.64
CA MET A 58 -8.53 15.50 7.43
C MET A 58 -7.80 15.65 8.78
N TYR A 59 -7.60 14.53 9.49
CA TYR A 59 -6.85 14.55 10.76
C TYR A 59 -5.40 15.04 10.62
N LYS A 60 -4.77 14.84 9.46
CA LYS A 60 -3.44 15.41 9.21
C LYS A 60 -3.52 16.91 8.98
N MET A 61 -4.46 17.37 8.14
CA MET A 61 -4.66 18.79 7.86
C MET A 61 -5.06 19.60 9.09
N GLU A 62 -5.78 19.02 10.05
CA GLU A 62 -6.15 19.68 11.30
C GLU A 62 -4.99 19.80 12.31
N ARG A 63 -3.94 19.00 12.12
CA ARG A 63 -2.80 18.88 13.05
C ARG A 63 -1.56 19.65 12.56
N ASP A 64 -1.50 19.94 11.27
CA ASP A 64 -0.52 20.83 10.63
C ASP A 64 -0.96 22.30 10.79
#